data_AF-A0A7V6WGQ3-F1
#
_entry.id   AF-A0A7V6WGQ3-F1
#
_cell.length_a   1.000
_cell.length_b   1.000
_cell.length_c   1.000
_cell.angle_alpha   90.00
_cell.angle_beta   90.00
_cell.angle_gamma   90.00
#
_symmetry.space_group_name_H-M   'P 1'
#
loop_
_entity.id
_entity.type
_entity.pdbx_description
1 polymer ?
#
loop_
_entity_poly.entity_id
_entity_poly.type
_entity_poly.pdbx_seq_one_letter_code
_entity_poly.pdbx_strand_id
1 'polypeptide(L)'
;MLDAGGRLKYLFTSTKGLILMAVALIGIVTAIWGTLSGPLAEIGVKEISVKLLGMDLMEGEREGRLIMLYHSIAMAVIAILVYMITANLPMKKVYGAFINATVTAGYLISLPSGLGFAYFGHNWTLHGLFIFGLSLIFFAGVMLAVAIWPWNKEYYLKKDSPYAHTASGFDLERLAFWTMTMATLGSAMIGAWSGSHFGKGFQVFLSEDTIRLPIKSAFNLAIIGHLHIMLALMGIAITLVLGRWYDFKGFWHKLAMPTMTFGTIVLTLGAWSVIYTDTAHSIIYVGSFFAMLAGLFLVIDSMPKIMRERLQSQGIEKATFGQKLMALLHDPLKFGVLWQMIYMNFTVSGVGIFMAIRLDEIFRIWPHREERIELAGHWHILSAIIATLILFYFADRMGLKGKIRQWFGWIIIIGSDLAFAAITIFEMKRLFASGYMQQPIVNTTMLLADIGLGAVIVLLAAFLTWRLIDLFKSRGLWKREVAEEGFPVTTFLCSRDSTVAVESSPNEGVSQ
;
A
#
# COMPACT_ATOMS: atom_id res chain seq x y z
N MET A 1 -27.88 -23.92 9.69
CA MET A 1 -27.84 -22.79 8.72
C MET A 1 -26.46 -22.15 8.80
N LEU A 2 -25.75 -22.03 7.68
CA LEU A 2 -24.50 -21.28 7.59
C LEU A 2 -24.81 -19.82 7.94
N ASP A 3 -24.13 -19.24 8.95
CA ASP A 3 -24.28 -17.84 9.39
C ASP A 3 -23.80 -16.86 8.30
N ALA A 4 -24.60 -16.69 7.24
CA ALA A 4 -24.27 -15.84 6.09
C ALA A 4 -24.25 -14.36 6.48
N GLY A 5 -25.19 -13.94 7.35
CA GLY A 5 -25.26 -12.57 7.86
C GLY A 5 -24.02 -12.17 8.66
N GLY A 6 -23.54 -13.03 9.56
CA GLY A 6 -22.32 -12.78 10.33
C GLY A 6 -21.06 -12.66 9.46
N ARG A 7 -20.98 -13.42 8.37
CA ARG A 7 -19.85 -13.34 7.42
C ARG A 7 -19.85 -12.07 6.59
N LEU A 8 -21.02 -11.67 6.07
CA LEU A 8 -21.15 -10.39 5.36
C LEU A 8 -20.82 -9.23 6.29
N LYS A 9 -21.30 -9.28 7.53
CA LYS A 9 -20.93 -8.29 8.54
C LYS A 9 -19.42 -8.24 8.76
N TYR A 10 -18.75 -9.39 8.93
CA TYR A 10 -17.28 -9.44 9.02
C TYR A 10 -16.61 -8.74 7.83
N LEU A 11 -16.94 -9.16 6.60
CA LEU A 11 -16.30 -8.68 5.38
C LEU A 11 -16.51 -7.18 5.11
N PHE A 12 -17.65 -6.62 5.52
CA PHE A 12 -18.03 -5.25 5.18
C PHE A 12 -17.98 -4.26 6.35
N THR A 13 -17.85 -4.72 7.60
CA THR A 13 -17.82 -3.80 8.76
C THR A 13 -16.57 -3.91 9.61
N SER A 14 -15.84 -5.02 9.56
CA SER A 14 -14.58 -5.13 10.30
C SER A 14 -13.41 -4.68 9.43
N THR A 15 -12.46 -3.95 10.01
CA THR A 15 -11.21 -3.54 9.38
C THR A 15 -10.47 -4.74 8.80
N LYS A 16 -10.42 -5.83 9.57
CA LYS A 16 -9.82 -7.11 9.15
C LYS A 16 -10.50 -7.69 7.91
N GLY A 17 -11.82 -7.71 7.88
CA GLY A 17 -12.61 -8.21 6.75
C GLY A 17 -12.54 -7.31 5.52
N LEU A 18 -12.56 -5.99 5.71
CA LEU A 18 -12.44 -4.99 4.65
C LEU A 18 -11.09 -5.11 3.93
N ILE A 19 -9.99 -5.21 4.68
CA ILE A 19 -8.66 -5.44 4.11
C ILE A 19 -8.59 -6.81 3.42
N LEU A 20 -9.13 -7.87 4.05
CA LEU A 20 -9.16 -9.21 3.45
C LEU A 20 -9.86 -9.22 2.08
N MET A 21 -11.00 -8.55 1.97
CA MET A 21 -11.76 -8.45 0.73
C MET A 21 -10.98 -7.73 -0.37
N ALA A 22 -10.36 -6.60 -0.05
CA ALA A 22 -9.53 -5.86 -1.01
C ALA A 22 -8.31 -6.68 -1.46
N VAL A 23 -7.58 -7.30 -0.53
CA VAL A 23 -6.42 -8.16 -0.84
C VAL A 23 -6.83 -9.38 -1.67
N ALA A 24 -7.99 -10.00 -1.37
CA ALA A 24 -8.49 -11.12 -2.14
C ALA A 24 -8.84 -10.74 -3.58
N LEU A 25 -9.49 -9.58 -3.78
CA LEU A 25 -9.81 -9.07 -5.12
C LEU A 25 -8.55 -8.72 -5.91
N ILE A 26 -7.57 -8.06 -5.28
CA ILE A 26 -6.26 -7.82 -5.90
C ILE A 26 -5.61 -9.16 -6.28
N GLY A 27 -5.62 -10.15 -5.39
CA GLY A 27 -5.06 -11.48 -5.66
C GLY A 27 -5.73 -12.19 -6.85
N ILE A 28 -7.05 -12.07 -7.00
CA ILE A 28 -7.79 -12.60 -8.16
C ILE A 28 -7.36 -11.87 -9.44
N VAL A 29 -7.27 -10.54 -9.39
CA VAL A 29 -6.83 -9.74 -10.55
C VAL A 29 -5.39 -10.12 -10.92
N THR A 30 -4.47 -10.21 -9.97
CA THR A 30 -3.09 -10.64 -10.20
C THR A 30 -3.03 -12.05 -10.79
N ALA A 31 -3.84 -12.99 -10.29
CA ALA A 31 -3.85 -14.36 -10.79
C ALA A 31 -4.37 -14.46 -12.23
N ILE A 32 -5.37 -13.66 -12.61
CA ILE A 32 -5.96 -13.69 -13.95
C ILE A 32 -5.14 -12.83 -14.92
N TRP A 33 -4.93 -11.54 -14.64
CA TRP A 33 -4.24 -10.62 -15.53
C TRP A 33 -2.72 -10.86 -15.58
N GLY A 34 -2.13 -11.45 -14.55
CA GLY A 34 -0.73 -11.88 -14.57
C GLY A 34 -0.44 -12.88 -15.69
N THR A 35 -1.43 -13.68 -16.12
CA THR A 35 -1.29 -14.60 -17.27
C THR A 35 -1.08 -13.89 -18.60
N LEU A 36 -1.42 -12.60 -18.70
CA LEU A 36 -1.33 -11.81 -19.93
C LEU A 36 0.07 -11.22 -20.15
N SER A 37 1.00 -11.44 -19.22
CA SER A 37 2.32 -10.82 -19.21
C SER A 37 3.42 -11.78 -18.74
N GLY A 38 4.67 -11.45 -19.06
CA GLY A 38 5.84 -12.15 -18.55
C GLY A 38 5.94 -13.62 -19.03
N PRO A 39 6.56 -14.50 -18.24
CA PRO A 39 6.83 -15.89 -18.64
C PRO A 39 5.58 -16.67 -19.02
N LEU A 40 4.45 -16.39 -18.35
CA LEU A 40 3.17 -17.06 -18.64
C LEU A 40 2.66 -16.71 -20.04
N ALA A 41 2.86 -15.47 -20.50
CA ALA A 41 2.54 -15.10 -21.86
C ALA A 41 3.49 -15.78 -22.86
N GLU A 42 4.78 -15.88 -22.54
CA GLU A 42 5.79 -16.47 -23.43
C GLU A 42 5.61 -17.98 -23.64
N ILE A 43 5.08 -18.70 -22.65
CA ILE A 43 4.78 -20.15 -22.75
C ILE A 43 3.35 -20.45 -23.23
N GLY A 44 2.59 -19.44 -23.67
CA GLY A 44 1.29 -19.62 -24.31
C GLY A 44 0.06 -19.56 -23.40
N VAL A 45 0.20 -19.21 -22.11
CA VAL A 45 -0.94 -19.12 -21.16
C VAL A 45 -1.84 -17.93 -21.47
N LYS A 46 -1.28 -16.87 -22.06
CA LYS A 46 -2.04 -15.69 -22.48
C LYS A 46 -3.15 -16.08 -23.46
N GLU A 47 -2.85 -16.84 -24.49
CA GLU A 47 -3.79 -17.26 -25.53
C GLU A 47 -4.93 -18.09 -24.93
N ILE A 48 -4.60 -18.98 -24.00
CA ILE A 48 -5.60 -19.79 -23.27
C ILE A 48 -6.53 -18.87 -22.47
N SER A 49 -5.96 -17.93 -21.70
CA SER A 49 -6.73 -17.05 -20.81
C SER A 49 -7.63 -16.10 -21.60
N VAL A 50 -7.11 -15.54 -22.69
CA VAL A 50 -7.87 -14.68 -23.62
C VAL A 50 -9.05 -15.42 -24.21
N LYS A 51 -8.84 -16.64 -24.71
CA LYS A 51 -9.90 -17.45 -25.32
C LYS A 51 -10.93 -17.92 -24.30
N LEU A 52 -10.49 -18.36 -23.12
CA LEU A 52 -11.38 -18.88 -22.07
C LEU A 52 -12.30 -17.79 -21.51
N LEU A 53 -11.76 -16.58 -21.34
CA LEU A 53 -12.49 -15.47 -20.75
C LEU A 53 -13.20 -14.61 -21.81
N GLY A 54 -12.87 -14.76 -23.09
CA GLY A 54 -13.43 -13.93 -24.18
C GLY A 54 -12.91 -12.49 -24.12
N MET A 55 -11.63 -12.30 -23.79
CA MET A 55 -11.03 -10.97 -23.73
C MET A 55 -10.79 -10.40 -25.14
N ASP A 56 -10.97 -9.09 -25.26
CA ASP A 56 -10.66 -8.33 -26.48
C ASP A 56 -9.37 -7.53 -26.27
N LEU A 57 -8.29 -7.95 -26.95
CA LEU A 57 -6.95 -7.40 -26.78
C LEU A 57 -6.40 -6.82 -28.09
N MET A 58 -6.99 -5.73 -28.58
CA MET A 58 -6.42 -5.01 -29.73
C MET A 58 -5.07 -4.38 -29.35
N GLU A 59 -4.05 -4.52 -30.20
CA GLU A 59 -2.69 -4.07 -29.87
C GLU A 59 -2.60 -2.55 -29.64
N GLY A 60 -3.30 -1.76 -30.46
CA GLY A 60 -3.30 -0.29 -30.39
C GLY A 60 -3.91 0.30 -29.11
N GLU A 61 -4.57 -0.51 -28.27
CA GLU A 61 -5.22 -0.06 -27.03
C GLU A 61 -4.46 -0.50 -25.78
N ARG A 62 -3.29 -1.12 -25.94
CA ARG A 62 -2.50 -1.70 -24.85
C ARG A 62 -2.24 -0.70 -23.71
N GLU A 63 -1.89 0.53 -24.03
CA GLU A 63 -1.55 1.56 -23.04
C GLU A 63 -2.77 1.93 -22.18
N GLY A 64 -3.93 2.11 -22.82
CA GLY A 64 -5.19 2.35 -22.12
C GLY A 64 -5.55 1.21 -21.19
N ARG A 65 -5.39 -0.04 -21.64
CA ARG A 65 -5.64 -1.21 -20.78
C ARG A 65 -4.74 -1.26 -19.55
N LEU A 66 -3.44 -0.97 -19.72
CA LEU A 66 -2.50 -0.95 -18.59
C LEU A 66 -2.85 0.14 -17.59
N ILE A 67 -3.19 1.35 -18.06
CA ILE A 67 -3.60 2.46 -17.19
C ILE A 67 -4.87 2.09 -16.41
N MET A 68 -5.86 1.49 -17.07
CA MET A 68 -7.10 1.05 -16.42
C MET A 68 -6.85 -0.06 -15.40
N LEU A 69 -5.98 -1.03 -15.71
CA LEU A 69 -5.56 -2.09 -14.78
C LEU A 69 -4.89 -1.48 -13.54
N TYR A 70 -3.92 -0.58 -13.74
CA TYR A 70 -3.21 0.06 -12.64
C TYR A 70 -4.14 0.87 -11.75
N HIS A 71 -5.04 1.68 -12.31
CA HIS A 71 -5.99 2.45 -11.51
C HIS A 71 -6.98 1.53 -10.78
N SER A 72 -7.46 0.47 -11.42
CA SER A 72 -8.39 -0.50 -10.81
C SER A 72 -7.78 -1.18 -9.58
N ILE A 73 -6.52 -1.61 -9.67
CA ILE A 73 -5.79 -2.20 -8.53
C ILE A 73 -5.47 -1.12 -7.48
N ALA A 74 -4.98 0.04 -7.92
CA ALA A 74 -4.60 1.13 -7.03
C ALA A 74 -5.77 1.59 -6.15
N MET A 75 -7.02 1.58 -6.66
CA MET A 75 -8.20 1.93 -5.87
C MET A 75 -8.42 0.97 -4.70
N ALA A 76 -8.20 -0.33 -4.88
CA ALA A 76 -8.27 -1.30 -3.79
C ALA A 76 -7.12 -1.10 -2.78
N VAL A 77 -5.91 -0.75 -3.25
CA VAL A 77 -4.77 -0.43 -2.36
C VAL A 77 -5.03 0.84 -1.55
N ILE A 78 -5.57 1.90 -2.17
CA ILE A 78 -6.00 3.12 -1.46
C ILE A 78 -7.04 2.78 -0.40
N ALA A 79 -8.03 1.93 -0.73
CA ALA A 79 -9.02 1.50 0.23
C ALA A 79 -8.38 0.80 1.45
N ILE A 80 -7.41 -0.10 1.22
CA ILE A 80 -6.63 -0.74 2.30
C ILE A 80 -5.95 0.29 3.19
N LEU A 81 -5.26 1.28 2.61
CA LEU A 81 -4.59 2.34 3.37
C LEU A 81 -5.61 3.18 4.17
N VAL A 82 -6.77 3.50 3.61
CA VAL A 82 -7.85 4.20 4.30
C VAL A 82 -8.39 3.37 5.47
N TYR A 83 -8.59 2.07 5.32
CA TYR A 83 -9.00 1.18 6.43
C TYR A 83 -7.95 1.16 7.54
N MET A 84 -6.66 1.10 7.17
CA MET A 84 -5.58 1.16 8.15
C MET A 84 -5.54 2.50 8.87
N ILE A 85 -5.71 3.63 8.16
CA ILE A 85 -5.74 4.96 8.77
C ILE A 85 -6.92 5.08 9.74
N THR A 86 -8.13 4.71 9.31
CA THR A 86 -9.34 4.80 10.15
C THR A 86 -9.30 3.88 11.37
N ALA A 87 -8.56 2.78 11.30
CA ALA A 87 -8.36 1.87 12.43
C ALA A 87 -7.27 2.31 13.42
N ASN A 88 -6.29 3.10 12.99
CA ASN A 88 -5.13 3.48 13.82
C ASN A 88 -5.15 4.94 14.31
N LEU A 89 -5.94 5.82 13.68
CA LEU A 89 -6.11 7.21 14.10
C LEU A 89 -7.42 7.44 14.85
N PRO A 90 -7.39 8.14 16.00
CA PRO A 90 -8.60 8.53 16.70
C PRO A 90 -9.49 9.45 15.84
N MET A 91 -10.76 9.09 15.69
CA MET A 91 -11.80 9.89 15.04
C MET A 91 -13.19 9.43 15.51
N LYS A 92 -14.23 10.21 15.21
CA LYS A 92 -15.61 9.80 15.52
C LYS A 92 -15.98 8.55 14.72
N LYS A 93 -16.60 7.56 15.38
CA LYS A 93 -16.97 6.26 14.77
C LYS A 93 -17.83 6.42 13.52
N VAL A 94 -18.74 7.41 13.51
CA VAL A 94 -19.60 7.71 12.35
C VAL A 94 -18.78 8.10 11.13
N TYR A 95 -17.72 8.90 11.30
CA TYR A 95 -16.82 9.24 10.19
C TYR A 95 -16.08 8.01 9.69
N GLY A 96 -15.46 7.23 10.58
CA GLY A 96 -14.74 6.01 10.20
C GLY A 96 -15.63 5.03 9.42
N ALA A 97 -16.84 4.77 9.90
CA ALA A 97 -17.79 3.89 9.22
C ALA A 97 -18.23 4.44 7.85
N PHE A 98 -18.54 5.74 7.77
CA PHE A 98 -18.97 6.37 6.52
C PHE A 98 -17.86 6.41 5.46
N ILE A 99 -16.63 6.76 5.88
CA ILE A 99 -15.44 6.76 5.02
C ILE A 99 -15.19 5.34 4.50
N ASN A 100 -15.17 4.35 5.39
CA ASN A 100 -14.92 2.96 5.02
C ASN A 100 -15.98 2.42 4.06
N ALA A 101 -17.27 2.69 4.32
CA ALA A 101 -18.35 2.30 3.42
C ALA A 101 -18.24 2.97 2.05
N THR A 102 -17.92 4.27 2.00
CA THR A 102 -17.80 5.04 0.76
C THR A 102 -16.62 4.55 -0.08
N VAL A 103 -15.44 4.37 0.53
CA VAL A 103 -14.27 3.87 -0.19
C VAL A 103 -14.47 2.42 -0.64
N THR A 104 -15.18 1.61 0.16
CA THR A 104 -15.56 0.22 -0.20
C THR A 104 -16.43 0.20 -1.45
N ALA A 105 -17.52 0.97 -1.46
CA ALA A 105 -18.38 1.08 -2.62
C ALA A 105 -17.61 1.58 -3.85
N GLY A 106 -16.76 2.60 -3.65
CA GLY A 106 -15.97 3.19 -4.73
C GLY A 106 -15.05 2.17 -5.42
N TYR A 107 -14.27 1.38 -4.68
CA TYR A 107 -13.36 0.41 -5.28
C TYR A 107 -14.06 -0.84 -5.80
N LEU A 108 -15.14 -1.29 -5.16
CA LEU A 108 -15.95 -2.42 -5.63
C LEU A 108 -16.71 -2.10 -6.93
N ILE A 109 -16.97 -0.83 -7.20
CA ILE A 109 -17.51 -0.39 -8.49
C ILE A 109 -16.37 -0.23 -9.50
N SER A 110 -15.33 0.54 -9.18
CA SER A 110 -14.29 0.90 -10.15
C SER A 110 -13.42 -0.28 -10.57
N LEU A 111 -13.05 -1.19 -9.67
CA LEU A 111 -12.18 -2.32 -10.02
C LEU A 111 -12.79 -3.22 -11.12
N PRO A 112 -13.99 -3.81 -10.94
CA PRO A 112 -14.55 -4.69 -11.98
C PRO A 112 -15.00 -3.90 -13.21
N SER A 113 -15.50 -2.67 -13.08
CA SER A 113 -15.96 -1.90 -14.24
C SER A 113 -14.80 -1.37 -15.08
N GLY A 114 -13.68 -0.99 -14.47
CA GLY A 114 -12.47 -0.58 -15.17
C GLY A 114 -11.85 -1.73 -15.97
N LEU A 115 -11.74 -2.90 -15.35
CA LEU A 115 -11.28 -4.12 -16.01
C LEU A 115 -12.25 -4.59 -17.10
N GLY A 116 -13.56 -4.54 -16.82
CA GLY A 116 -14.61 -4.87 -17.77
C GLY A 116 -14.56 -3.99 -19.02
N PHE A 117 -14.43 -2.67 -18.85
CA PHE A 117 -14.29 -1.74 -19.96
C PHE A 117 -13.02 -2.02 -20.78
N ALA A 118 -11.88 -2.18 -20.10
CA ALA A 118 -10.58 -2.28 -20.75
C ALA A 118 -10.34 -3.61 -21.46
N TYR A 119 -10.90 -4.72 -20.98
CA TYR A 119 -10.56 -6.06 -21.47
C TYR A 119 -11.72 -6.80 -22.17
N PHE A 120 -12.94 -6.24 -22.19
CA PHE A 120 -14.14 -6.92 -22.71
C PHE A 120 -14.99 -6.01 -23.61
N GLY A 121 -14.35 -5.33 -24.58
CA GLY A 121 -15.06 -4.68 -25.70
C GLY A 121 -15.60 -3.26 -25.42
N HIS A 122 -14.91 -2.47 -24.59
CA HIS A 122 -15.14 -1.01 -24.43
C HIS A 122 -16.59 -0.60 -24.12
N ASN A 123 -17.29 -1.35 -23.27
CA ASN A 123 -18.64 -0.96 -22.83
C ASN A 123 -18.59 0.36 -22.04
N TRP A 124 -19.04 1.45 -22.67
CA TRP A 124 -19.02 2.80 -22.09
C TRP A 124 -19.81 2.95 -20.79
N THR A 125 -20.79 2.07 -20.54
CA THR A 125 -21.48 2.02 -19.24
C THR A 125 -20.52 1.61 -18.12
N LEU A 126 -19.65 0.62 -18.39
CA LEU A 126 -18.62 0.19 -17.44
C LEU A 126 -17.58 1.28 -17.20
N HIS A 127 -17.22 2.04 -18.24
CA HIS A 127 -16.36 3.21 -18.09
C HIS A 127 -17.03 4.32 -17.23
N GLY A 128 -18.32 4.58 -17.43
CA GLY A 128 -19.09 5.50 -16.60
C GLY A 128 -19.12 5.08 -15.13
N LEU A 129 -19.35 3.79 -14.87
CA LEU A 129 -19.26 3.22 -13.52
C LEU A 129 -17.85 3.34 -12.93
N PHE A 130 -16.81 3.18 -13.75
CA PHE A 130 -15.42 3.34 -13.32
C PHE A 130 -15.18 4.76 -12.79
N ILE A 131 -15.54 5.78 -13.57
CA ILE A 131 -15.43 7.20 -13.18
C ILE A 131 -16.27 7.51 -11.94
N PHE A 132 -17.47 6.95 -11.83
CA PHE A 132 -18.30 7.11 -10.63
C PHE A 132 -17.62 6.51 -9.40
N GLY A 133 -17.06 5.31 -9.50
CA GLY A 133 -16.30 4.67 -8.42
C GLY A 133 -15.07 5.49 -8.00
N LEU A 134 -14.31 6.04 -8.96
CA LEU A 134 -13.19 6.97 -8.67
C LEU A 134 -13.68 8.21 -7.91
N SER A 135 -14.82 8.76 -8.31
CA SER A 135 -15.42 9.94 -7.68
C SER A 135 -15.83 9.67 -6.22
N LEU A 136 -16.36 8.48 -5.93
CA LEU A 136 -16.67 8.05 -4.56
C LEU A 136 -15.40 7.94 -3.70
N ILE A 137 -14.31 7.39 -4.24
CA ILE A 137 -13.03 7.27 -3.51
C ILE A 137 -12.46 8.66 -3.23
N PHE A 138 -12.50 9.56 -4.21
CA PHE A 138 -12.10 10.96 -4.01
C PHE A 138 -12.92 11.62 -2.90
N PHE A 139 -14.24 11.45 -2.91
CA PHE A 139 -15.11 11.96 -1.86
C PHE A 139 -14.82 11.34 -0.48
N ALA A 140 -14.53 10.04 -0.41
CA ALA A 140 -14.08 9.39 0.82
C ALA A 140 -12.77 10.01 1.35
N GLY A 141 -11.85 10.40 0.46
CA GLY A 141 -10.64 11.14 0.81
C GLY A 141 -10.92 12.54 1.37
N VAL A 142 -11.89 13.27 0.81
CA VAL A 142 -12.34 14.57 1.36
C VAL A 142 -12.92 14.37 2.76
N MET A 143 -13.77 13.35 2.94
CA MET A 143 -14.32 13.01 4.25
C MET A 143 -13.24 12.60 5.26
N LEU A 144 -12.21 11.88 4.80
CA LEU A 144 -11.05 11.54 5.63
C LEU A 144 -10.31 12.80 6.08
N ALA A 145 -10.01 13.73 5.17
CA ALA A 145 -9.36 15.00 5.50
C ALA A 145 -10.15 15.82 6.55
N VAL A 146 -11.49 15.81 6.46
CA VAL A 146 -12.37 16.42 7.46
C VAL A 146 -12.28 15.67 8.80
N ALA A 147 -12.37 14.33 8.78
CA ALA A 147 -12.35 13.51 9.99
C ALA A 147 -11.03 13.60 10.76
N ILE A 148 -9.92 13.79 10.07
CA ILE A 148 -8.58 13.89 10.68
C ILE A 148 -8.07 15.33 10.80
N TRP A 149 -8.94 16.33 10.64
CA TRP A 149 -8.60 17.75 10.73
C TRP A 149 -7.73 18.08 11.97
N PRO A 150 -6.48 18.55 11.79
CA PRO A 150 -5.52 18.60 12.89
C PRO A 150 -5.77 19.74 13.87
N TRP A 151 -6.54 20.77 13.48
CA TRP A 151 -6.92 21.87 14.38
C TRP A 151 -8.15 21.57 15.25
N ASN A 152 -8.68 20.34 15.23
CA ASN A 152 -9.72 19.96 16.17
C ASN A 152 -9.13 19.73 17.57
N LYS A 153 -9.44 20.64 18.50
CA LYS A 153 -8.98 20.59 19.90
C LYS A 153 -9.38 19.32 20.65
N GLU A 154 -10.43 18.62 20.23
CA GLU A 154 -10.84 17.29 20.78
C GLU A 154 -9.69 16.27 20.72
N TYR A 155 -8.81 16.39 19.71
CA TYR A 155 -7.72 15.45 19.48
C TYR A 155 -6.34 16.00 19.87
N TYR A 156 -6.28 17.12 20.58
CA TYR A 156 -5.01 17.65 21.08
C TYR A 156 -4.46 16.72 22.16
N LEU A 157 -3.15 16.52 22.09
CA LEU A 157 -2.42 15.68 23.03
C LEU A 157 -2.17 16.42 24.33
N LYS A 158 -2.13 15.66 25.43
CA LYS A 158 -1.71 16.18 26.74
C LYS A 158 -0.25 16.60 26.70
N LYS A 159 0.12 17.57 27.54
CA LYS A 159 1.47 18.16 27.60
C LYS A 159 2.58 17.15 27.91
N ASP A 160 2.26 16.07 28.61
CA ASP A 160 3.15 14.97 28.98
C ASP A 160 3.16 13.82 27.96
N SER A 161 2.41 13.96 26.86
CA SER A 161 2.33 12.93 25.83
C SER A 161 3.71 12.62 25.24
N PRO A 162 4.07 11.33 25.11
CA PRO A 162 5.34 10.95 24.49
C PRO A 162 5.33 11.17 22.96
N TYR A 163 4.14 11.37 22.36
CA TYR A 163 3.99 11.62 20.93
C TYR A 163 4.36 13.06 20.55
N ALA A 164 4.56 13.29 19.25
CA ALA A 164 5.00 14.57 18.71
C ALA A 164 3.86 15.59 18.77
N HIS A 165 4.04 16.63 19.57
CA HIS A 165 3.06 17.70 19.72
C HIS A 165 3.75 19.03 20.01
N THR A 166 3.06 20.13 19.70
CA THR A 166 3.52 21.48 20.10
C THR A 166 3.21 21.75 21.57
N ALA A 167 3.72 22.86 22.11
CA ALA A 167 3.42 23.29 23.49
C ALA A 167 1.91 23.46 23.77
N SER A 168 1.09 23.71 22.74
CA SER A 168 -0.36 23.84 22.85
C SER A 168 -1.12 22.51 22.90
N GLY A 169 -0.44 21.39 22.70
CA GLY A 169 -1.06 20.06 22.52
C GLY A 169 -1.37 19.70 21.06
N PHE A 170 -1.13 20.60 20.10
CA PHE A 170 -1.37 20.32 18.67
C PHE A 170 -0.57 19.09 18.20
N ASP A 171 -1.27 18.08 17.68
CA ASP A 171 -0.74 16.77 17.29
C ASP A 171 -0.07 16.82 15.92
N LEU A 172 1.25 16.61 15.90
CA LEU A 172 2.06 16.66 14.68
C LEU A 172 1.96 15.38 13.84
N GLU A 173 1.65 14.23 14.47
CA GLU A 173 1.38 12.99 13.75
C GLU A 173 0.07 13.12 12.95
N ARG A 174 -0.97 13.66 13.58
CA ARG A 174 -2.23 13.98 12.89
C ARG A 174 -2.04 14.97 11.75
N LEU A 175 -1.20 15.99 11.93
CA LEU A 175 -0.84 16.92 10.85
C LEU A 175 -0.15 16.19 9.68
N ALA A 176 0.75 15.23 9.94
CA ALA A 176 1.41 14.46 8.89
C ALA A 176 0.41 13.63 8.07
N PHE A 177 -0.52 12.91 8.73
CA PHE A 177 -1.59 12.18 8.05
C PHE A 177 -2.52 13.10 7.25
N TRP A 178 -2.90 14.24 7.82
CA TRP A 178 -3.75 15.21 7.13
C TRP A 178 -3.06 15.79 5.89
N THR A 179 -1.77 16.15 6.01
CA THR A 179 -0.96 16.68 4.91
C THR A 179 -0.82 15.67 3.77
N MET A 180 -0.53 14.41 4.10
CA MET A 180 -0.51 13.32 3.12
C MET A 180 -1.85 13.19 2.42
N THR A 181 -2.96 13.21 3.16
CA THR A 181 -4.31 13.10 2.58
C THR A 181 -4.61 14.25 1.62
N MET A 182 -4.26 15.49 1.99
CA MET A 182 -4.44 16.66 1.13
C MET A 182 -3.57 16.59 -0.13
N ALA A 183 -2.32 16.13 0.00
CA ALA A 183 -1.43 15.92 -1.14
C ALA A 183 -1.98 14.87 -2.12
N THR A 184 -2.54 13.78 -1.59
CA THR A 184 -3.19 12.74 -2.41
C THR A 184 -4.41 13.28 -3.16
N LEU A 185 -5.27 14.05 -2.48
CA LEU A 185 -6.42 14.69 -3.12
C LEU A 185 -5.99 15.67 -4.22
N GLY A 186 -5.01 16.53 -3.94
CA GLY A 186 -4.48 17.48 -4.92
C GLY A 186 -3.88 16.78 -6.14
N SER A 187 -3.10 15.72 -5.92
CA SER A 187 -2.55 14.91 -7.02
C SER A 187 -3.64 14.22 -7.83
N ALA A 188 -4.67 13.66 -7.19
CA ALA A 188 -5.80 13.05 -7.88
C ALA A 188 -6.55 14.08 -8.74
N MET A 189 -6.69 15.32 -8.28
CA MET A 189 -7.28 16.42 -9.07
C MET A 189 -6.44 16.75 -10.31
N ILE A 190 -5.11 16.77 -10.21
CA ILE A 190 -4.22 17.01 -11.35
C ILE A 190 -4.35 15.89 -12.39
N GLY A 191 -4.38 14.63 -11.95
CA GLY A 191 -4.63 13.49 -12.83
C GLY A 191 -6.00 13.58 -13.51
N ALA A 192 -7.05 13.92 -12.75
CA ALA A 192 -8.41 14.11 -13.26
C ALA A 192 -8.52 15.29 -14.25
N TRP A 193 -7.78 16.37 -14.01
CA TRP A 193 -7.72 17.52 -14.92
C TRP A 193 -7.15 17.12 -16.28
N SER A 194 -6.03 16.40 -16.32
CA SER A 194 -5.51 15.83 -17.57
C SER A 194 -6.51 14.87 -18.21
N GLY A 195 -7.09 13.97 -17.42
CA GLY A 195 -8.07 12.99 -17.90
C GLY A 195 -9.34 13.61 -18.50
N SER A 196 -9.77 14.77 -18.01
CA SER A 196 -10.95 15.48 -18.55
C SER A 196 -10.82 15.95 -20.00
N HIS A 197 -9.59 15.92 -20.54
CA HIS A 197 -9.29 16.31 -21.92
C HIS A 197 -9.14 15.10 -22.86
N PHE A 198 -9.32 13.86 -22.39
CA PHE A 198 -9.31 12.68 -23.26
C PHE A 198 -10.32 12.83 -24.40
N GLY A 199 -9.86 12.63 -25.64
CA GLY A 199 -10.69 12.81 -26.84
C GLY A 199 -10.84 14.27 -27.30
N LYS A 200 -10.26 15.24 -26.58
CA LYS A 200 -10.16 16.67 -26.98
C LYS A 200 -8.69 17.08 -27.21
N GLY A 201 -7.97 16.29 -28.01
CA GLY A 201 -6.55 16.52 -28.31
C GLY A 201 -5.57 15.89 -27.31
N PHE A 202 -6.07 15.28 -26.23
CA PHE A 202 -5.27 14.46 -25.32
C PHE A 202 -5.48 12.96 -25.63
N GLN A 203 -4.37 12.24 -25.77
CA GLN A 203 -4.35 10.80 -26.06
C GLN A 203 -3.68 10.03 -24.92
N VAL A 204 -3.95 8.73 -24.88
CA VAL A 204 -3.32 7.83 -23.93
C VAL A 204 -1.84 7.67 -24.26
N PHE A 205 -1.01 7.57 -23.23
CA PHE A 205 0.42 7.30 -23.37
C PHE A 205 0.96 6.64 -22.09
N LEU A 206 2.07 5.92 -22.21
CA LEU A 206 2.88 5.52 -21.06
C LEU A 206 3.97 6.58 -20.81
N SER A 207 4.12 7.01 -19.56
CA SER A 207 5.05 8.07 -19.20
C SER A 207 6.48 7.79 -19.66
N GLU A 208 6.92 6.53 -19.55
CA GLU A 208 8.24 6.06 -19.97
C GLU A 208 8.47 6.23 -21.48
N ASP A 209 7.40 6.19 -22.29
CA ASP A 209 7.48 6.35 -23.74
C ASP A 209 7.58 7.81 -24.18
N THR A 210 7.27 8.75 -23.28
CA THR A 210 7.28 10.19 -23.59
C THR A 210 8.53 10.92 -23.13
N ILE A 211 9.41 10.27 -22.36
CA ILE A 211 10.54 10.92 -21.67
C ILE A 211 11.48 11.68 -22.60
N ARG A 212 11.74 11.16 -23.82
CA ARG A 212 12.61 11.81 -24.82
C ARG A 212 11.87 12.71 -25.80
N LEU A 213 10.56 12.88 -25.66
CA LEU A 213 9.83 13.85 -26.49
C LEU A 213 10.38 15.25 -26.22
N PRO A 214 10.82 15.97 -27.25
CA PRO A 214 11.47 17.28 -27.11
C PRO A 214 10.50 18.33 -26.58
N ILE A 215 9.20 18.16 -26.84
CA ILE A 215 8.14 19.04 -26.38
C ILE A 215 7.07 18.15 -25.75
N LYS A 216 6.72 18.43 -24.49
CA LYS A 216 5.63 17.78 -23.77
C LYS A 216 4.55 18.82 -23.49
N SER A 217 3.29 18.44 -23.69
CA SER A 217 2.17 19.30 -23.30
C SER A 217 2.10 19.42 -21.77
N ALA A 218 1.42 20.46 -21.28
CA ALA A 218 1.14 20.60 -19.85
C ALA A 218 0.38 19.38 -19.29
N PHE A 219 -0.50 18.76 -20.09
CA PHE A 219 -1.23 17.55 -19.69
C PHE A 219 -0.32 16.32 -19.58
N ASN A 220 0.66 16.18 -20.47
CA ASN A 220 1.64 15.10 -20.39
C ASN A 220 2.48 15.24 -19.11
N LEU A 221 2.99 16.46 -18.86
CA LEU A 221 3.76 16.78 -17.65
C LEU A 221 2.95 16.58 -16.37
N ALA A 222 1.66 16.93 -16.38
CA ALA A 222 0.75 16.73 -15.27
C ALA A 222 0.53 15.24 -14.95
N ILE A 223 0.40 14.37 -15.95
CA ILE A 223 0.34 12.90 -15.71
C ILE A 223 1.66 12.38 -15.17
N ILE A 224 2.80 12.83 -15.71
CA ILE A 224 4.12 12.43 -15.21
C ILE A 224 4.27 12.82 -13.74
N GLY A 225 3.92 14.06 -13.38
CA GLY A 225 3.94 14.53 -11.99
C GLY A 225 2.99 13.74 -11.08
N HIS A 226 1.74 13.50 -11.52
CA HIS A 226 0.75 12.69 -10.82
C HIS A 226 1.27 11.27 -10.54
N LEU A 227 1.84 10.60 -11.54
CA LEU A 227 2.36 9.24 -11.42
C LEU A 227 3.48 9.14 -10.39
N HIS A 228 4.43 10.08 -10.41
CA HIS A 228 5.55 10.08 -9.47
C HIS A 228 5.09 10.25 -8.01
N ILE A 229 4.16 11.17 -7.76
CA ILE A 229 3.78 11.50 -6.39
C ILE A 229 2.82 10.47 -5.77
N MET A 230 1.94 9.84 -6.55
CA MET A 230 0.90 8.95 -5.99
C MET A 230 1.49 7.73 -5.27
N LEU A 231 2.47 7.05 -5.86
CA LEU A 231 3.13 5.92 -5.21
C LEU A 231 3.94 6.37 -3.98
N ALA A 232 4.63 7.50 -4.06
CA ALA A 232 5.35 8.05 -2.93
C ALA A 232 4.42 8.40 -1.75
N LEU A 233 3.25 8.97 -2.03
CA LEU A 233 2.22 9.25 -1.02
C LEU A 233 1.64 7.97 -0.41
N MET A 234 1.48 6.89 -1.17
CA MET A 234 1.13 5.58 -0.62
C MET A 234 2.23 5.05 0.31
N GLY A 235 3.50 5.21 -0.06
CA GLY A 235 4.66 4.89 0.77
C GLY A 235 4.69 5.70 2.08
N ILE A 236 4.39 6.99 2.02
CA ILE A 236 4.26 7.86 3.20
C ILE A 236 3.07 7.41 4.07
N ALA A 237 1.92 7.13 3.46
CA ALA A 237 0.73 6.68 4.18
C ALA A 237 0.98 5.37 4.95
N ILE A 238 1.57 4.36 4.31
CA ILE A 238 1.90 3.11 5.00
C ILE A 238 2.97 3.35 6.08
N THR A 239 3.98 4.18 5.83
CA THR A 239 5.00 4.52 6.85
C THR A 239 4.39 5.13 8.11
N LEU A 240 3.43 6.06 7.95
CA LEU A 240 2.71 6.67 9.08
C LEU A 240 1.85 5.64 9.83
N VAL A 241 1.15 4.76 9.11
CA VAL A 241 0.40 3.63 9.72
C VAL A 241 1.33 2.71 10.51
N LEU A 242 2.49 2.38 9.96
CA LEU A 242 3.49 1.55 10.63
C LEU A 242 4.02 2.25 11.89
N GLY A 243 4.21 3.57 11.86
CA GLY A 243 4.54 4.36 13.06
C GLY A 243 3.57 4.10 14.21
N ARG A 244 2.26 4.12 13.94
CA ARG A 244 1.23 3.77 14.94
C ARG A 244 1.34 2.31 15.39
N TRP A 245 1.57 1.38 14.46
CA TRP A 245 1.65 -0.05 14.76
C TRP A 245 2.84 -0.42 15.66
N TYR A 246 3.99 0.23 15.50
CA TYR A 246 5.17 0.05 16.35
C TYR A 246 5.17 0.92 17.62
N ASP A 247 4.08 1.65 17.87
CA ASP A 247 3.99 2.61 18.97
C ASP A 247 5.18 3.59 18.95
N PHE A 248 5.41 4.20 17.78
CA PHE A 248 6.51 5.12 17.53
C PHE A 248 6.28 6.42 18.31
N LYS A 249 7.16 6.70 19.27
CA LYS A 249 7.03 7.85 20.18
C LYS A 249 8.39 8.26 20.73
N GLY A 250 8.45 9.41 21.42
CA GLY A 250 9.69 9.93 21.99
C GLY A 250 10.49 10.81 21.04
N PHE A 251 11.81 10.85 21.21
CA PHE A 251 12.70 11.79 20.52
C PHE A 251 12.65 11.63 19.00
N TRP A 252 12.84 10.40 18.49
CA TRP A 252 12.83 10.11 17.06
C TRP A 252 11.48 10.44 16.42
N HIS A 253 10.37 10.17 17.12
CA HIS A 253 9.03 10.54 16.64
C HIS A 253 8.83 12.05 16.56
N LYS A 254 9.34 12.80 17.54
CA LYS A 254 9.29 14.28 17.57
C LYS A 254 10.09 14.92 16.43
N LEU A 255 11.16 14.27 15.97
CA LEU A 255 11.88 14.66 14.75
C LEU A 255 11.14 14.19 13.48
N ALA A 256 10.63 12.97 13.46
CA ALA A 256 10.03 12.37 12.28
C ALA A 256 8.77 13.09 11.81
N MET A 257 7.86 13.50 12.70
CA MET A 257 6.57 14.05 12.25
C MET A 257 6.68 15.40 11.51
N PRO A 258 7.45 16.40 12.01
CA PRO A 258 7.73 17.61 11.23
C PRO A 258 8.47 17.31 9.93
N THR A 259 9.45 16.42 9.99
CA THR A 259 10.28 16.02 8.85
C THR A 259 9.44 15.37 7.74
N MET A 260 8.55 14.45 8.11
CA MET A 260 7.61 13.79 7.19
C MET A 260 6.63 14.81 6.60
N THR A 261 6.08 15.71 7.42
CA THR A 261 5.16 16.74 6.97
C THR A 261 5.82 17.65 5.93
N PHE A 262 7.01 18.17 6.25
CA PHE A 262 7.79 19.02 5.35
C PHE A 262 8.17 18.27 4.07
N GLY A 263 8.70 17.05 4.20
CA GLY A 263 9.05 16.20 3.07
C GLY A 263 7.85 15.95 2.14
N THR A 264 6.68 15.66 2.71
CA THR A 264 5.43 15.47 1.96
C THR A 264 5.05 16.71 1.16
N ILE A 265 5.10 17.90 1.79
CA ILE A 265 4.75 19.17 1.13
C ILE A 265 5.73 19.45 -0.02
N VAL A 266 7.03 19.41 0.25
CA VAL A 266 8.06 19.73 -0.75
C VAL A 266 8.02 18.73 -1.90
N LEU A 267 7.89 17.44 -1.60
CA LEU A 267 7.79 16.38 -2.60
C LEU A 267 6.57 16.59 -3.52
N THR A 268 5.42 16.93 -2.92
CA THR A 268 4.18 17.18 -3.65
C THR A 268 4.29 18.41 -4.54
N LEU A 269 4.80 19.53 -4.02
CA LEU A 269 5.00 20.75 -4.79
C LEU A 269 6.03 20.56 -5.90
N GLY A 270 7.09 19.78 -5.67
CA GLY A 270 8.06 19.40 -6.68
C GLY A 270 7.44 18.58 -7.81
N ALA A 271 6.59 17.60 -7.48
CA ALA A 271 5.90 16.80 -8.48
C ALA A 271 4.92 17.62 -9.33
N TRP A 272 4.22 18.59 -8.72
CA TRP A 272 3.30 19.47 -9.45
C TRP A 272 4.04 20.52 -10.27
N SER A 273 5.23 20.93 -9.84
CA SER A 273 6.04 21.93 -10.54
C SER A 273 6.68 21.39 -11.82
N VAL A 274 6.64 20.08 -12.09
CA VAL A 274 7.06 19.47 -13.37
C VAL A 274 6.36 20.11 -14.57
N ILE A 275 5.17 20.69 -14.38
CA ILE A 275 4.42 21.43 -15.42
C ILE A 275 5.09 22.78 -15.76
N TYR A 276 5.81 23.37 -14.81
CA TYR A 276 6.24 24.77 -14.86
C TYR A 276 7.76 24.96 -14.89
N THR A 277 8.55 23.99 -14.42
CA THR A 277 10.00 24.14 -14.30
C THR A 277 10.75 22.83 -14.53
N ASP A 278 11.90 22.95 -15.17
CA ASP A 278 12.85 21.85 -15.38
C ASP A 278 13.58 21.47 -14.07
N THR A 279 13.56 22.35 -13.06
CA THR A 279 14.17 22.10 -11.74
C THR A 279 13.30 21.26 -10.80
N ALA A 280 12.13 20.81 -11.26
CA ALA A 280 11.17 20.06 -10.47
C ALA A 280 11.78 18.81 -9.81
N HIS A 281 12.62 18.08 -10.53
CA HIS A 281 13.30 16.88 -10.01
C HIS A 281 14.19 17.18 -8.79
N SER A 282 14.91 18.31 -8.80
CA SER A 282 15.71 18.72 -7.65
C SER A 282 14.84 18.99 -6.42
N ILE A 283 13.66 19.59 -6.59
CA ILE A 283 12.70 19.82 -5.51
C ILE A 283 12.16 18.49 -4.98
N ILE A 284 11.80 17.57 -5.88
CA ILE A 284 11.37 16.21 -5.55
C ILE A 284 12.44 15.52 -4.68
N TYR A 285 13.72 15.62 -5.02
CA TYR A 285 14.79 15.00 -4.21
C TYR A 285 14.90 15.57 -2.81
N VAL A 286 14.77 16.88 -2.65
CA VAL A 286 14.75 17.50 -1.33
C VAL A 286 13.57 16.97 -0.52
N GLY A 287 12.37 16.90 -1.12
CA GLY A 287 11.19 16.34 -0.48
C GLY A 287 11.35 14.87 -0.07
N SER A 288 11.83 14.03 -0.99
CA SER A 288 12.10 12.61 -0.77
C SER A 288 13.14 12.39 0.31
N PHE A 289 14.22 13.17 0.34
CA PHE A 289 15.25 13.08 1.38
C PHE A 289 14.64 13.23 2.78
N PHE A 290 13.81 14.26 3.01
CA PHE A 290 13.16 14.45 4.30
C PHE A 290 12.13 13.35 4.58
N ALA A 291 11.28 12.97 3.62
CA ALA A 291 10.32 11.88 3.83
C ALA A 291 11.01 10.55 4.21
N MET A 292 12.12 10.23 3.54
CA MET A 292 12.93 9.05 3.82
C MET A 292 13.65 9.15 5.17
N LEU A 293 14.15 10.33 5.54
CA LEU A 293 14.76 10.56 6.86
C LEU A 293 13.76 10.30 8.00
N ALA A 294 12.50 10.70 7.83
CA ALA A 294 11.45 10.36 8.78
C ALA A 294 11.20 8.83 8.86
N GLY A 295 11.21 8.13 7.72
CA GLY A 295 11.18 6.67 7.69
C GLY A 295 12.38 6.02 8.38
N LEU A 296 13.59 6.58 8.20
CA LEU A 296 14.80 6.12 8.89
C LEU A 296 14.68 6.26 10.41
N PHE A 297 14.11 7.35 10.91
CA PHE A 297 13.88 7.53 12.35
C PHE A 297 12.93 6.45 12.92
N LEU A 298 11.92 6.02 12.16
CA LEU A 298 11.08 4.89 12.55
C LEU A 298 11.90 3.59 12.66
N VAL A 299 12.78 3.32 11.70
CA VAL A 299 13.67 2.14 11.71
C VAL A 299 14.64 2.18 12.89
N ILE A 300 15.29 3.32 13.14
CA ILE A 300 16.23 3.53 14.26
C ILE A 300 15.54 3.30 15.60
N ASP A 301 14.29 3.73 15.76
CA ASP A 301 13.53 3.51 17.00
C ASP A 301 13.05 2.06 17.13
N SER A 302 12.55 1.46 16.04
CA SER A 302 11.77 0.22 16.10
C SER A 302 12.62 -1.05 16.03
N MET A 303 13.75 -1.07 15.31
CA MET A 303 14.61 -2.25 15.27
C MET A 303 15.15 -2.62 16.67
N PRO A 304 15.69 -1.67 17.47
CA PRO A 304 16.11 -1.96 18.84
C PRO A 304 14.96 -2.38 19.76
N LYS A 305 13.74 -1.87 19.54
CA LYS A 305 12.56 -2.28 20.33
C LYS A 305 12.27 -3.77 20.15
N ILE A 306 12.28 -4.30 18.92
CA ILE A 306 12.07 -5.73 18.63
C ILE A 306 13.08 -6.58 19.43
N MET A 307 14.36 -6.21 19.36
CA MET A 307 15.43 -6.90 20.07
C MET A 307 15.22 -6.87 21.58
N ARG A 308 14.97 -5.69 22.15
CA ARG A 308 14.83 -5.49 23.60
C ARG A 308 13.63 -6.27 24.15
N GLU A 309 12.47 -6.18 23.51
CA GLU A 309 11.27 -6.92 23.90
C GLU A 309 11.53 -8.43 23.92
N ARG A 310 12.21 -8.95 22.88
CA ARG A 310 12.52 -10.37 22.78
C ARG A 310 13.52 -10.81 23.86
N LEU A 311 14.60 -10.08 24.06
CA LEU A 311 15.60 -10.40 25.09
C LEU A 311 15.00 -10.34 26.50
N GLN A 312 14.15 -9.34 26.78
CA GLN A 312 13.44 -9.24 28.05
C GLN A 312 12.48 -10.41 28.26
N SER A 313 11.76 -10.85 27.22
CA SER A 313 10.90 -12.04 27.31
C SER A 313 11.65 -13.35 27.59
N GLN A 314 12.96 -13.37 27.34
CA GLN A 314 13.84 -14.52 27.59
C GLN A 314 14.62 -14.39 28.90
N GLY A 315 14.45 -13.29 29.65
CA GLY A 315 15.20 -13.01 30.88
C GLY A 315 16.69 -12.75 30.65
N ILE A 316 17.10 -12.34 29.44
CA ILE A 316 18.51 -12.09 29.10
C ILE A 316 18.85 -10.63 29.40
N GLU A 317 19.58 -10.37 30.48
CA GLU A 317 20.01 -9.01 30.85
C GLU A 317 21.23 -8.53 30.06
N LYS A 318 22.22 -9.42 29.84
CA LYS A 318 23.44 -9.13 29.08
C LYS A 318 23.54 -10.04 27.86
N ALA A 319 22.98 -9.57 26.75
CA ALA A 319 22.95 -10.32 25.50
C ALA A 319 24.28 -10.21 24.73
N THR A 320 24.77 -11.35 24.23
CA THR A 320 25.87 -11.40 23.24
C THR A 320 25.41 -10.84 21.89
N PHE A 321 26.35 -10.59 20.98
CA PHE A 321 26.02 -10.15 19.62
C PHE A 321 25.10 -11.15 18.89
N GLY A 322 25.39 -12.46 18.98
CA GLY A 322 24.55 -13.49 18.37
C GLY A 322 23.13 -13.53 18.95
N GLN A 323 22.98 -13.36 20.27
CA GLN A 323 21.66 -13.30 20.91
C GLN A 323 20.86 -12.07 20.47
N LYS A 324 21.53 -10.93 20.31
CA LYS A 324 20.93 -9.70 19.77
C LYS A 324 20.44 -9.90 18.33
N LEU A 325 21.24 -10.51 17.47
CA LEU A 325 20.87 -10.81 16.09
C LEU A 325 19.68 -11.78 16.03
N MET A 326 19.72 -12.87 16.79
CA MET A 326 18.61 -13.83 16.86
C MET A 326 17.33 -13.20 17.42
N ALA A 327 17.45 -12.28 18.38
CA ALA A 327 16.32 -11.55 18.93
C ALA A 327 15.68 -10.60 17.89
N LEU A 328 16.51 -9.95 17.06
CA LEU A 328 16.05 -9.10 15.96
C LEU A 328 15.29 -9.91 14.90
N LEU A 329 15.88 -11.03 14.47
CA LEU A 329 15.37 -11.87 13.39
C LEU A 329 14.25 -12.83 13.86
N HIS A 330 13.90 -12.81 15.15
CA HIS A 330 12.92 -13.75 15.69
C HIS A 330 11.49 -13.56 15.13
N ASP A 331 11.10 -12.35 14.74
CA ASP A 331 9.76 -12.08 14.19
C ASP A 331 9.87 -11.52 12.78
N PRO A 332 9.77 -12.36 11.74
CA PRO A 332 10.00 -11.91 10.37
C PRO A 332 8.93 -10.94 9.85
N LEU A 333 7.72 -10.88 10.44
CA LEU A 333 6.76 -9.86 9.99
C LEU A 333 7.17 -8.48 10.50
N LYS A 334 7.59 -8.39 11.77
CA LYS A 334 8.05 -7.13 12.36
C LYS A 334 9.44 -6.72 11.85
N PHE A 335 10.34 -7.67 11.70
CA PHE A 335 11.65 -7.39 11.11
C PHE A 335 11.50 -7.03 9.63
N GLY A 336 10.71 -7.82 8.87
CA GLY A 336 10.52 -7.69 7.44
C GLY A 336 10.03 -6.30 7.03
N VAL A 337 9.10 -5.69 7.78
CA VAL A 337 8.66 -4.32 7.50
C VAL A 337 9.80 -3.31 7.56
N LEU A 338 10.57 -3.32 8.66
CA LEU A 338 11.66 -2.36 8.85
C LEU A 338 12.82 -2.66 7.90
N TRP A 339 13.06 -3.94 7.60
CA TRP A 339 14.04 -4.37 6.62
C TRP A 339 13.67 -3.91 5.21
N GLN A 340 12.42 -4.08 4.76
CA GLN A 340 11.98 -3.62 3.44
C GLN A 340 12.12 -2.10 3.28
N MET A 341 11.88 -1.31 4.34
CA MET A 341 12.14 0.13 4.33
C MET A 341 13.63 0.47 4.12
N ILE A 342 14.53 -0.33 4.70
CA ILE A 342 15.98 -0.20 4.47
C ILE A 342 16.33 -0.67 3.06
N TYR A 343 15.84 -1.84 2.68
CA TYR A 343 16.14 -2.54 1.44
C TYR A 343 15.73 -1.75 0.19
N MET A 344 14.60 -1.04 0.27
CA MET A 344 14.16 -0.08 -0.75
C MET A 344 15.23 0.94 -1.15
N ASN A 345 16.15 1.31 -0.25
CA ASN A 345 17.23 2.24 -0.58
C ASN A 345 18.23 1.63 -1.58
N PHE A 346 18.39 0.31 -1.61
CA PHE A 346 19.33 -0.38 -2.48
C PHE A 346 18.74 -0.70 -3.85
N THR A 347 17.42 -0.86 -3.96
CA THR A 347 16.74 -1.28 -5.20
C THR A 347 15.91 -0.18 -5.85
N VAL A 348 15.52 0.83 -5.09
CA VAL A 348 14.68 1.93 -5.57
C VAL A 348 15.40 3.25 -5.33
N SER A 349 15.49 3.74 -4.09
CA SER A 349 15.87 5.15 -3.85
C SER A 349 17.31 5.47 -4.27
N GLY A 350 18.29 4.66 -3.88
CA GLY A 350 19.69 4.87 -4.25
C GLY A 350 19.91 4.72 -5.75
N VAL A 351 19.26 3.75 -6.39
CA VAL A 351 19.29 3.55 -7.84
C VAL A 351 18.67 4.75 -8.55
N GLY A 352 17.50 5.21 -8.12
CA GLY A 352 16.82 6.37 -8.70
C GLY A 352 17.61 7.68 -8.53
N ILE A 353 18.27 7.88 -7.39
CA ILE A 353 19.16 9.05 -7.19
C ILE A 353 20.38 8.96 -8.11
N PHE A 354 20.98 7.78 -8.23
CA PHE A 354 22.10 7.56 -9.14
C PHE A 354 21.69 7.83 -10.60
N MET A 355 20.55 7.29 -11.02
CA MET A 355 19.95 7.55 -12.33
C MET A 355 19.79 9.04 -12.61
N ALA A 356 19.17 9.74 -11.67
CA ALA A 356 18.89 11.15 -11.78
C ALA A 356 20.15 12.00 -11.97
N ILE A 357 21.17 11.74 -11.14
CA ILE A 357 22.43 12.49 -11.18
C ILE A 357 23.16 12.24 -12.50
N ARG A 358 23.07 11.03 -13.04
CA ARG A 358 23.78 10.61 -14.25
C ARG A 358 22.89 10.55 -15.48
N LEU A 359 21.71 11.18 -15.42
CA LEU A 359 20.65 11.03 -16.42
C LEU A 359 21.17 11.39 -17.82
N ASP A 360 21.72 12.60 -17.97
CA ASP A 360 22.19 13.09 -19.26
C ASP A 360 23.57 12.54 -19.64
N GLU A 361 24.37 12.13 -18.65
CA GLU A 361 25.74 11.61 -18.85
C GLU A 361 25.78 10.13 -19.27
N ILE A 362 24.82 9.33 -18.82
CA ILE A 362 24.82 7.86 -19.02
C ILE A 362 23.53 7.44 -19.71
N PHE A 363 22.39 7.67 -19.08
CA PHE A 363 21.13 7.02 -19.43
C PHE A 363 20.50 7.58 -20.70
N ARG A 364 20.58 8.90 -20.91
CA ARG A 364 20.05 9.58 -22.10
C ARG A 364 20.84 9.25 -23.36
N ILE A 365 22.11 8.88 -23.21
CA ILE A 365 23.00 8.50 -24.32
C ILE A 365 22.74 7.06 -24.78
N TRP A 366 22.26 6.19 -23.88
CA TRP A 366 21.92 4.82 -24.23
C TRP A 366 20.69 4.71 -25.13
N PRO A 367 20.48 3.55 -25.80
CA PRO A 367 19.24 3.30 -26.54
C PRO A 367 18.02 3.52 -25.64
N HIS A 368 16.98 4.17 -26.19
CA HIS A 368 15.74 4.51 -25.46
C HIS A 368 15.14 3.32 -24.69
N ARG A 369 15.24 2.12 -25.25
CA ARG A 369 14.77 0.89 -24.62
C ARG A 369 15.40 0.64 -23.25
N GLU A 370 16.69 0.93 -23.06
CA GLU A 370 17.37 0.67 -21.77
C GLU A 370 16.87 1.64 -20.69
N GLU A 371 16.79 2.93 -21.00
CA GLU A 371 16.22 3.95 -20.10
C GLU A 371 14.76 3.60 -19.75
N ARG A 372 13.98 3.15 -20.74
CA ARG A 372 12.58 2.72 -20.53
C ARG A 372 12.47 1.51 -19.62
N ILE A 373 13.36 0.52 -19.71
CA ILE A 373 13.37 -0.67 -18.83
C ILE A 373 13.58 -0.25 -17.39
N GLU A 374 14.48 0.69 -17.15
CA GLU A 374 14.86 1.14 -15.81
C GLU A 374 13.78 2.02 -15.17
N LEU A 375 13.24 2.96 -15.95
CA LEU A 375 12.08 3.73 -15.52
C LEU A 375 10.88 2.83 -15.25
N ALA A 376 10.70 1.75 -16.04
CA ALA A 376 9.67 0.75 -15.81
C ALA A 376 9.94 -0.08 -14.54
N GLY A 377 11.17 -0.53 -14.30
CA GLY A 377 11.52 -1.39 -13.16
C GLY A 377 11.36 -0.67 -11.82
N HIS A 378 11.88 0.56 -11.72
CA HIS A 378 11.98 1.33 -10.49
C HIS A 378 10.65 1.47 -9.71
N TRP A 379 9.61 1.99 -10.35
CA TRP A 379 8.28 2.16 -9.75
C TRP A 379 7.54 0.84 -9.51
N HIS A 380 7.76 -0.19 -10.33
CA HIS A 380 7.19 -1.52 -10.08
C HIS A 380 7.77 -2.13 -8.80
N ILE A 381 9.09 -2.04 -8.60
CA ILE A 381 9.74 -2.47 -7.35
C ILE A 381 9.16 -1.69 -6.16
N LEU A 382 9.05 -0.35 -6.26
CA LEU A 382 8.47 0.47 -5.18
C LEU A 382 7.05 0.03 -4.83
N SER A 383 6.20 -0.19 -5.83
CA SER A 383 4.82 -0.66 -5.62
C SER A 383 4.76 -2.04 -4.96
N ALA A 384 5.67 -2.95 -5.34
CA ALA A 384 5.78 -4.29 -4.77
C ALA A 384 6.30 -4.25 -3.32
N ILE A 385 7.22 -3.35 -2.99
CA ILE A 385 7.67 -3.09 -1.62
C ILE A 385 6.49 -2.59 -0.77
N ILE A 386 5.72 -1.60 -1.24
CA ILE A 386 4.53 -1.09 -0.53
C ILE A 386 3.52 -2.23 -0.29
N ALA A 387 3.25 -3.06 -1.31
CA ALA A 387 2.39 -4.22 -1.18
C ALA A 387 2.92 -5.23 -0.14
N THR A 388 4.23 -5.43 -0.09
CA THR A 388 4.91 -6.31 0.87
C THR A 388 4.79 -5.78 2.31
N LEU A 389 4.96 -4.46 2.51
CA LEU A 389 4.75 -3.81 3.81
C LEU A 389 3.30 -3.98 4.30
N ILE A 390 2.33 -3.76 3.41
CA ILE A 390 0.91 -3.99 3.68
C ILE A 390 0.65 -5.45 4.06
N LEU A 391 1.27 -6.40 3.34
CA LEU A 391 1.08 -7.83 3.58
C LEU A 391 1.64 -8.27 4.93
N PHE A 392 2.81 -7.78 5.33
CA PHE A 392 3.36 -8.05 6.67
C PHE A 392 2.48 -7.51 7.78
N TYR A 393 2.05 -6.25 7.66
CA TYR A 393 1.11 -5.65 8.60
C TYR A 393 -0.16 -6.50 8.67
N PHE A 394 -0.77 -6.80 7.53
CA PHE A 394 -2.03 -7.51 7.47
C PHE A 394 -1.93 -8.94 8.05
N ALA A 395 -0.87 -9.67 7.71
CA ALA A 395 -0.62 -11.01 8.24
C ALA A 395 -0.43 -11.04 9.76
N ASP A 396 0.19 -10.00 10.33
CA ASP A 396 0.25 -9.83 11.79
C ASP A 396 -1.14 -9.62 12.39
N ARG A 397 -1.95 -8.72 11.80
CA ARG A 397 -3.31 -8.43 12.26
C ARG A 397 -4.26 -9.62 12.13
N MET A 398 -4.03 -10.50 11.16
CA MET A 398 -4.75 -11.77 10.99
C MET A 398 -4.34 -12.85 12.00
N GLY A 399 -3.37 -12.57 12.87
CA GLY A 399 -3.03 -13.43 13.99
C GLY A 399 -2.23 -14.67 13.62
N LEU A 400 -1.41 -14.62 12.56
CA LEU A 400 -0.45 -15.70 12.27
C LEU A 400 0.51 -15.88 13.45
N LYS A 401 0.64 -17.13 13.94
CA LYS A 401 1.45 -17.50 15.12
C LYS A 401 2.39 -18.65 14.83
N GLY A 402 3.41 -18.79 15.69
CA GLY A 402 4.33 -19.93 15.70
C GLY A 402 5.08 -20.12 14.38
N LYS A 403 5.29 -21.38 13.98
CA LYS A 403 6.06 -21.72 12.77
C LYS A 403 5.45 -21.18 11.48
N ILE A 404 4.11 -21.11 11.38
CA ILE A 404 3.44 -20.59 10.17
C ILE A 404 3.79 -19.12 9.96
N ARG A 405 3.79 -18.32 11.04
CA ARG A 405 4.25 -16.92 10.99
C ARG A 405 5.69 -16.80 10.51
N GLN A 406 6.57 -17.70 11.00
CA GLN A 406 7.99 -17.72 10.62
C GLN A 406 8.15 -17.99 9.13
N TRP A 407 7.57 -19.09 8.63
CA TRP A 407 7.64 -19.47 7.22
C TRP A 407 7.04 -18.39 6.32
N PHE A 408 5.85 -17.89 6.67
CA PHE A 408 5.19 -16.84 5.90
C PHE A 408 6.09 -15.60 5.80
N GLY A 409 6.62 -15.11 6.92
CA GLY A 409 7.46 -13.92 6.92
C GLY A 409 8.76 -14.11 6.15
N TRP A 410 9.48 -15.20 6.39
CA TRP A 410 10.78 -15.43 5.75
C TRP A 410 10.70 -15.72 4.26
N ILE A 411 9.68 -16.46 3.81
CA ILE A 411 9.46 -16.70 2.38
C ILE A 411 9.17 -15.38 1.66
N ILE A 412 8.37 -14.49 2.27
CA ILE A 412 8.13 -13.16 1.69
C ILE A 412 9.44 -12.38 1.61
N ILE A 413 10.18 -12.24 2.72
CA ILE A 413 11.44 -11.47 2.74
C ILE A 413 12.41 -11.99 1.68
N ILE A 414 12.70 -13.30 1.69
CA ILE A 414 13.69 -13.88 0.78
C ILE A 414 13.20 -13.82 -0.66
N GLY A 415 11.92 -14.13 -0.91
CA GLY A 415 11.34 -14.09 -2.25
C GLY A 415 11.30 -12.68 -2.83
N SER A 416 10.87 -11.69 -2.05
CA SER A 416 10.83 -10.29 -2.48
C SER A 416 12.24 -9.73 -2.70
N ASP A 417 13.18 -9.99 -1.79
CA ASP A 417 14.56 -9.50 -1.90
C ASP A 417 15.26 -10.11 -3.12
N LEU A 418 15.09 -11.42 -3.34
CA LEU A 418 15.64 -12.08 -4.51
C LEU A 418 15.09 -11.46 -5.80
N ALA A 419 13.77 -11.23 -5.85
CA ALA A 419 13.15 -10.67 -7.03
C ALA A 419 13.58 -9.23 -7.30
N PHE A 420 13.55 -8.38 -6.29
CA PHE A 420 13.89 -6.96 -6.45
C PHE A 420 15.36 -6.78 -6.76
N ALA A 421 16.27 -7.52 -6.09
CA ALA A 421 17.70 -7.52 -6.45
C ALA A 421 17.91 -7.94 -7.91
N ALA A 422 17.22 -9.00 -8.35
CA ALA A 422 17.37 -9.50 -9.70
C ALA A 422 16.89 -8.48 -10.74
N ILE A 423 15.73 -7.85 -10.53
CA ILE A 423 15.22 -6.79 -11.41
C ILE A 423 16.15 -5.56 -11.39
N THR A 424 16.68 -5.17 -10.23
CA THR A 424 17.66 -4.08 -10.15
C THR A 424 18.94 -4.41 -10.93
N ILE A 425 19.44 -5.65 -10.88
CA ILE A 425 20.58 -6.05 -11.71
C ILE A 425 20.21 -6.04 -13.19
N PHE A 426 19.00 -6.48 -13.55
CA PHE A 426 18.50 -6.51 -14.91
C PHE A 426 18.35 -5.10 -15.53
N GLU A 427 17.82 -4.15 -14.78
CA GLU A 427 17.66 -2.77 -15.24
C GLU A 427 19.03 -2.07 -15.39
N MET A 428 19.95 -2.32 -14.46
CA MET A 428 21.30 -1.72 -14.48
C MET A 428 22.31 -2.46 -15.37
N LYS A 429 21.93 -3.56 -16.03
CA LYS A 429 22.83 -4.49 -16.75
C LYS A 429 23.80 -3.81 -17.72
N ARG A 430 23.39 -2.70 -18.33
CA ARG A 430 24.20 -1.98 -19.33
C ARG A 430 25.40 -1.24 -18.72
N LEU A 431 25.39 -0.99 -17.40
CA LEU A 431 26.54 -0.39 -16.70
C LEU A 431 27.76 -1.32 -16.67
N PHE A 432 27.55 -2.63 -16.65
CA PHE A 432 28.62 -3.61 -16.40
C PHE A 432 28.71 -4.72 -17.45
N ALA A 433 27.77 -4.78 -18.40
CA ALA A 433 27.82 -5.74 -19.51
C ALA A 433 27.44 -5.10 -20.86
N SER A 434 28.24 -5.38 -21.90
CA SER A 434 28.07 -4.85 -23.25
C SER A 434 27.57 -5.91 -24.24
N GLY A 435 26.70 -5.49 -25.15
CA GLY A 435 26.25 -6.31 -26.29
C GLY A 435 25.74 -7.70 -25.90
N TYR A 436 26.28 -8.73 -26.56
CA TYR A 436 25.86 -10.12 -26.38
C TYR A 436 26.11 -10.68 -24.97
N MET A 437 27.03 -10.10 -24.21
CA MET A 437 27.34 -10.53 -22.83
C MET A 437 26.20 -10.25 -21.85
N GLN A 438 25.17 -9.50 -22.26
CA GLN A 438 23.99 -9.25 -21.44
C GLN A 438 23.04 -10.44 -21.36
N GLN A 439 22.97 -11.31 -22.39
CA GLN A 439 21.94 -12.35 -22.43
C GLN A 439 21.99 -13.33 -21.25
N PRO A 440 23.17 -13.81 -20.79
CA PRO A 440 23.26 -14.64 -19.59
C PRO A 440 22.76 -13.92 -18.34
N ILE A 441 23.04 -12.62 -18.20
CA ILE A 441 22.56 -11.80 -17.08
C ILE A 441 21.04 -11.69 -17.14
N VAL A 442 20.47 -11.40 -18.31
CA VAL A 442 19.02 -11.32 -18.52
C VAL A 442 18.35 -12.64 -18.14
N ASN A 443 18.82 -13.77 -18.68
CA ASN A 443 18.23 -15.08 -18.39
C ASN A 443 18.29 -15.41 -16.90
N THR A 444 19.42 -15.14 -16.25
CA THR A 444 19.61 -15.42 -14.82
C THR A 444 18.73 -14.52 -13.95
N THR A 445 18.74 -13.22 -14.22
CA THR A 445 17.96 -12.24 -13.43
C THR A 445 16.47 -12.43 -13.60
N MET A 446 15.98 -12.69 -14.82
CA MET A 446 14.56 -13.01 -15.04
C MET A 446 14.15 -14.29 -14.29
N LEU A 447 14.95 -15.36 -14.37
CA LEU A 447 14.67 -16.60 -13.63
C LEU A 447 14.60 -16.36 -12.11
N LEU A 448 15.55 -15.60 -11.55
CA LEU A 448 15.55 -15.28 -10.12
C LEU A 448 14.36 -14.39 -9.72
N ALA A 449 14.00 -13.43 -10.59
CA ALA A 449 12.82 -12.60 -10.41
C ALA A 449 11.53 -13.43 -10.39
N ASP A 450 11.39 -14.36 -11.32
CA ASP A 450 10.23 -15.25 -11.42
C ASP A 450 10.14 -16.20 -10.23
N ILE A 451 11.26 -16.76 -9.78
CA ILE A 451 11.29 -17.61 -8.58
C ILE A 451 10.88 -16.80 -7.35
N GLY A 452 11.44 -15.60 -7.17
CA GLY A 452 11.14 -14.73 -6.04
C GLY A 452 9.68 -14.28 -6.00
N LEU A 453 9.17 -13.73 -7.11
CA LEU A 453 7.78 -13.30 -7.23
C LEU A 453 6.80 -14.48 -7.16
N GLY A 454 7.14 -15.60 -7.80
CA GLY A 454 6.35 -16.83 -7.77
C GLY A 454 6.19 -17.35 -6.34
N ALA A 455 7.25 -17.34 -5.53
CA ALA A 455 7.18 -17.72 -4.13
C ALA A 455 6.22 -16.83 -3.32
N VAL A 456 6.28 -15.50 -3.52
CA VAL A 456 5.38 -14.54 -2.85
C VAL A 456 3.93 -14.76 -3.27
N ILE A 457 3.65 -14.94 -4.57
CA ILE A 457 2.29 -15.13 -5.09
C ILE A 457 1.70 -16.46 -4.63
N VAL A 458 2.47 -17.56 -4.67
CA VAL A 458 2.03 -18.87 -4.17
C VAL A 458 1.70 -18.80 -2.68
N LEU A 459 2.52 -18.12 -1.89
CA LEU A 459 2.27 -17.94 -0.48
C LEU A 459 1.02 -17.08 -0.21
N LEU A 460 0.82 -16.00 -0.97
CA LEU A 460 -0.39 -15.18 -0.90
C LEU A 460 -1.63 -16.03 -1.24
N ALA A 461 -1.57 -16.85 -2.29
CA ALA A 461 -2.65 -17.75 -2.67
C ALA A 461 -2.96 -18.78 -1.57
N ALA A 462 -1.94 -19.37 -0.95
CA ALA A 462 -2.10 -20.28 0.18
C ALA A 462 -2.75 -19.59 1.39
N PHE A 463 -2.33 -18.36 1.69
CA PHE A 463 -2.89 -17.56 2.78
C PHE A 463 -4.35 -17.16 2.52
N LEU A 464 -4.69 -16.71 1.31
CA LEU A 464 -6.06 -16.38 0.92
C LEU A 464 -6.96 -17.62 0.94
N THR A 465 -6.45 -18.77 0.48
CA THR A 465 -7.17 -20.05 0.54
C THR A 465 -7.45 -20.46 1.99
N TRP A 466 -6.46 -20.31 2.88
CA TRP A 466 -6.65 -20.56 4.31
C TRP A 466 -7.73 -19.65 4.91
N ARG A 467 -7.71 -18.35 4.60
CA ARG A 467 -8.73 -17.40 5.07
C ARG A 467 -10.11 -17.68 4.48
N LEU A 468 -10.19 -18.12 3.23
CA LEU A 468 -11.43 -18.56 2.62
C LEU A 468 -12.00 -19.78 3.36
N ILE A 469 -11.17 -20.79 3.61
CA ILE A 469 -11.56 -21.97 4.41
C ILE A 469 -12.02 -21.55 5.81
N ASP A 470 -11.30 -20.62 6.47
CA ASP A 470 -11.69 -20.10 7.78
C ASP A 470 -13.08 -19.44 7.75
N LEU A 471 -13.36 -18.63 6.73
CA LEU A 471 -14.65 -17.98 6.54
C LEU A 471 -15.80 -19.00 6.48
N PHE A 472 -15.59 -20.16 5.83
CA PHE A 472 -16.61 -21.20 5.75
C PHE A 472 -16.76 -22.04 7.03
N LYS A 473 -15.77 -22.07 7.92
CA LYS A 473 -15.88 -22.80 9.20
C LYS A 473 -16.93 -22.20 10.13
N SER A 474 -17.69 -23.06 10.80
CA SER A 474 -18.74 -22.68 11.76
C SER A 474 -18.19 -21.99 13.02
N ARG A 475 -16.95 -22.30 13.41
CA ARG A 475 -16.17 -21.69 14.50
C ARG A 475 -14.86 -21.08 13.98
N GLY A 476 -14.91 -20.42 12.82
CA GLY A 476 -13.75 -19.73 12.23
C GLY A 476 -13.29 -18.53 13.07
N LEU A 477 -12.07 -18.07 12.79
CA LEU A 477 -11.46 -16.89 13.40
C LEU A 477 -12.29 -15.63 13.14
N TRP A 478 -12.93 -15.53 11.97
CA TRP A 478 -13.79 -14.41 11.60
C TRP A 478 -14.85 -14.07 12.67
N LYS A 479 -15.41 -15.06 13.38
CA LYS A 479 -16.39 -14.81 14.45
C LYS A 479 -15.82 -14.03 15.62
N ARG A 480 -14.57 -14.33 15.99
CA ARG A 480 -13.85 -13.63 17.06
C ARG A 480 -13.48 -12.22 16.60
N GLU A 481 -13.02 -12.11 15.36
CA GLU A 481 -12.58 -10.84 14.77
C GLU A 481 -13.73 -9.82 14.63
N VAL A 482 -14.95 -10.25 14.32
CA VAL A 482 -16.14 -9.37 14.35
C VAL A 482 -16.41 -8.84 15.76
N ALA A 483 -16.27 -9.68 16.79
CA ALA A 483 -16.52 -9.31 18.17
C ALA A 483 -15.44 -8.35 18.72
N GLU A 484 -14.19 -8.51 18.30
CA GLU A 484 -13.06 -7.65 18.69
C GLU A 484 -13.26 -6.18 18.29
N GLU A 485 -13.97 -5.92 17.19
CA GLU A 485 -14.18 -4.56 16.66
C GLU A 485 -15.48 -3.90 17.18
N GLY A 486 -16.19 -4.54 18.11
CA GLY A 486 -17.26 -3.91 18.87
C GLY A 486 -18.59 -3.71 18.13
N PHE A 487 -18.82 -4.39 17.00
CA PHE A 487 -20.16 -4.45 16.40
C PHE A 487 -20.93 -5.63 17.01
N PRO A 488 -21.88 -5.42 17.94
CA PRO A 488 -22.60 -6.53 18.57
C PRO A 488 -23.24 -7.41 17.51
N VAL A 489 -22.97 -8.72 17.53
CA VAL A 489 -23.67 -9.72 16.73
C VAL A 489 -25.11 -9.72 17.24
N THR A 490 -25.94 -8.83 16.72
CA THR A 490 -27.37 -8.90 16.95
C THR A 490 -27.88 -10.11 16.19
N THR A 491 -28.09 -11.18 16.95
CA THR A 491 -28.88 -12.35 16.59
C THR A 491 -30.26 -11.87 16.16
N PHE A 492 -30.43 -11.63 14.86
CA PHE A 492 -31.76 -11.71 14.27
C PHE A 492 -32.10 -13.19 14.18
N LEU A 493 -32.86 -13.67 15.16
CA LEU A 493 -33.96 -14.64 15.00
C LEU A 493 -34.54 -14.98 16.39
N CYS A 494 -35.85 -14.70 16.52
CA CYS A 494 -36.79 -15.04 17.59
C CYS A 494 -36.66 -14.36 18.96
N SER A 495 -37.42 -13.27 19.12
CA SER A 495 -38.09 -12.93 20.37
C SER A 495 -39.16 -13.97 20.69
N ARG A 496 -39.03 -14.65 21.83
CA ARG A 496 -40.12 -15.04 22.75
C ARG A 496 -39.44 -15.64 23.97
N ASP A 497 -39.21 -14.80 24.97
CA ASP A 497 -39.91 -14.92 26.24
C ASP A 497 -39.34 -13.91 27.23
N SER A 498 -40.22 -13.01 27.61
CA SER A 498 -40.10 -12.07 28.71
C SER A 498 -40.26 -12.80 30.03
N THR A 499 -39.26 -12.78 30.89
CA THR A 499 -39.46 -12.67 32.35
C THR A 499 -38.29 -11.92 32.98
N VAL A 500 -38.59 -10.68 33.37
CA VAL A 500 -37.85 -9.82 34.28
C VAL A 500 -38.08 -10.30 35.71
N ALA A 501 -37.01 -10.35 36.52
CA ALA A 501 -36.96 -10.25 38.00
C ALA A 501 -35.69 -10.98 38.51
N VAL A 502 -34.81 -10.50 39.39
CA VAL A 502 -34.76 -9.36 40.32
C VAL A 502 -33.27 -9.19 40.67
N GLU A 503 -32.79 -7.94 40.75
CA GLU A 503 -31.54 -7.57 41.40
C GLU A 503 -31.68 -7.68 42.92
N SER A 504 -30.67 -8.24 43.60
CA SER A 504 -30.47 -8.03 45.04
C SER A 504 -29.04 -7.58 45.28
N SER A 505 -28.86 -6.28 45.53
CA SER A 505 -27.65 -5.72 46.13
C SER A 505 -27.65 -5.93 47.66
N PRO A 506 -26.49 -6.12 48.30
CA PRO A 506 -26.39 -6.24 49.76
C PRO A 506 -26.36 -4.85 50.41
N ASN A 507 -27.14 -4.62 51.46
CA ASN A 507 -26.97 -3.46 52.33
C ASN A 507 -26.91 -3.87 53.80
N GLU A 508 -25.76 -3.54 54.39
CA GLU A 508 -25.56 -2.89 55.69
C GLU A 508 -26.36 -3.38 56.90
N GLY A 509 -25.59 -3.86 57.89
CA GLY A 509 -26.08 -4.18 59.22
C GLY A 509 -26.38 -2.95 60.07
N VAL A 510 -27.37 -3.12 60.94
CA VAL A 510 -27.49 -2.42 62.21
C VAL A 510 -27.81 -3.49 63.26
N SER A 511 -26.92 -3.58 64.25
CA SER A 511 -27.07 -4.36 65.47
C SER A 511 -28.15 -3.78 66.39
N GLN A 512 -28.90 -4.67 67.04
CA GLN A 512 -28.81 -4.79 68.50
C GLN A 512 -27.98 -6.02 68.83
#